data_AF-A0A7D7Q7P0-F1
#
_entry.id   AF-A0A7D7Q7P0-F1
#
_cell.length_a   1.000
_cell.length_b   1.000
_cell.length_c   1.000
_cell.angle_alpha   90.00
_cell.angle_beta   90.00
_cell.angle_gamma   90.00
#
_symmetry.space_group_name_H-M   'P 1'
#
loop_
_entity.id
_entity.type
_entity.pdbx_description
1 polymer ?
#
loop_
_entity_poly.entity_id
_entity_poly.type
_entity_poly.pdbx_seq_one_letter_code
_entity_poly.pdbx_strand_id
1 'polypeptide(L)'
;MSTVKREVFAHRYMRLIVLAAFSAPFVAALGHFEASAGRQGEFVVSMLAYALSGLLVALPPWNGYRFPLVPTALVSGLFLLAAQQGYAATPVTPDAGQTPWFHLGFIAVLFALGMRLRPGWACAVWLGVTVLSVRRWPVTDGVLRPVEAYHVVGAAVLLVTWLVERQYNDFMLRQEDTRRILETARSHDEAETGMRQASSRRVDEVRRLAGGLLERIAQDTSPVTDYDAQQFRLTEAQLRDSIRGRSIASPHVLEMTRAARARGLTVDILDERGSAPSPEVMAATAQQLAQIIAQAQTGIITVRALPEGDPTAVFIVHDSENPDDDPVAVEIEDGTGAVSVF
;
A
#
# COMPACT_ATOMS: atom_id res chain seq x y z
N MET A 1 3.62 19.07 -9.29
CA MET A 1 4.85 18.37 -9.73
C MET A 1 4.69 16.92 -9.33
N SER A 2 4.78 15.94 -10.23
CA SER A 2 4.72 14.53 -9.81
C SER A 2 5.98 14.24 -9.00
N THR A 3 5.82 14.00 -7.70
CA THR A 3 6.89 13.74 -6.72
C THR A 3 7.45 12.32 -6.81
N VAL A 4 6.93 11.51 -7.73
CA VAL A 4 7.35 10.12 -7.91
C VAL A 4 8.65 10.06 -8.71
N LYS A 5 9.70 9.56 -8.07
CA LYS A 5 11.01 9.27 -8.69
C LYS A 5 10.88 8.04 -9.60
N ARG A 6 11.35 8.11 -10.83
CA ARG A 6 11.41 6.96 -11.76
C ARG A 6 12.87 6.54 -11.96
N GLU A 7 13.28 5.45 -11.31
CA GLU A 7 14.69 5.06 -11.22
C GLU A 7 15.32 4.68 -12.56
N VAL A 8 14.53 4.15 -13.50
CA VAL A 8 14.98 3.84 -14.86
C VAL A 8 15.47 5.09 -15.61
N PHE A 9 15.00 6.28 -15.24
CA PHE A 9 15.44 7.56 -15.82
C PHE A 9 16.55 8.25 -15.00
N ALA A 10 17.00 7.63 -13.90
CA ALA A 10 18.12 8.11 -13.11
C ALA A 10 19.41 7.46 -13.60
N HIS A 11 20.29 8.22 -14.27
CA HIS A 11 21.51 7.64 -14.84
C HIS A 11 22.70 8.59 -14.77
N ARG A 12 23.77 8.14 -14.08
CA ARG A 12 24.97 8.95 -13.80
C ARG A 12 25.71 9.43 -15.05
N TYR A 13 25.64 8.66 -16.14
CA TYR A 13 26.31 8.97 -17.40
C TYR A 13 25.47 9.82 -18.36
N MET A 14 24.18 10.04 -18.08
CA MET A 14 23.28 10.72 -19.01
C MET A 14 23.72 12.17 -19.27
N ARG A 15 24.23 12.85 -18.24
CA ARG A 15 24.84 14.17 -18.38
C ARG A 15 25.98 14.18 -19.39
N LEU A 16 26.87 13.20 -19.34
CA LEU A 16 28.02 13.11 -20.25
C LEU A 16 27.57 12.82 -21.68
N ILE A 17 26.62 11.88 -21.84
CA ILE A 17 26.09 11.51 -23.16
C ILE A 17 25.41 12.71 -23.83
N VAL A 18 24.53 13.41 -23.11
CA VAL A 18 23.83 14.58 -23.67
C VAL A 18 24.81 15.72 -23.93
N LEU A 19 25.77 15.99 -23.02
CA LEU A 19 26.78 17.02 -23.24
C LEU A 19 27.65 16.72 -24.47
N ALA A 20 28.05 15.46 -24.67
CA ALA A 20 28.83 15.02 -25.82
C ALA A 20 28.03 15.15 -27.14
N ALA A 21 26.74 14.82 -27.11
CA ALA A 21 25.87 14.98 -28.28
C ALA A 21 25.69 16.46 -28.68
N PHE A 22 25.74 17.38 -27.71
CA PHE A 22 25.69 18.82 -27.98
C PHE A 22 27.05 19.41 -28.39
N SER A 23 28.17 18.88 -27.90
CA SER A 23 29.50 19.44 -28.16
C SER A 23 29.99 19.20 -29.59
N ALA A 24 29.74 18.02 -30.17
CA ALA A 24 30.19 17.72 -31.54
C ALA A 24 29.63 18.69 -32.60
N PRO A 25 28.32 19.01 -32.62
CA PRO A 25 27.76 20.01 -33.52
C PRO A 25 28.25 21.42 -33.25
N PHE A 26 28.49 21.77 -31.99
CA PHE A 26 29.01 23.08 -31.61
C PHE A 26 30.41 23.30 -32.18
N VAL A 27 31.28 22.29 -32.11
CA VAL A 27 32.61 22.34 -32.73
C VAL A 27 32.50 22.41 -34.25
N ALA A 28 31.62 21.61 -34.86
CA ALA A 28 31.38 21.66 -36.30
C ALA A 28 30.86 23.02 -36.77
N ALA A 29 30.05 23.70 -35.96
CA ALA A 29 29.50 25.03 -36.25
C ALA A 29 30.59 26.10 -36.42
N LEU A 30 31.70 26.01 -35.69
CA LEU A 30 32.82 26.96 -35.83
C LEU A 30 33.37 27.00 -37.26
N GLY A 31 33.38 25.86 -37.96
CA GLY A 31 33.78 25.78 -39.38
C GLY A 31 32.80 26.42 -40.35
N HIS A 32 31.56 26.71 -39.93
CA HIS A 32 30.51 27.33 -40.76
C HIS A 32 30.39 28.83 -40.52
N PHE A 33 31.20 29.40 -39.61
CA PHE A 33 31.16 30.81 -39.27
C PHE A 33 31.50 31.71 -40.46
N GLU A 34 32.55 31.37 -41.21
CA GLU A 34 32.99 32.12 -42.40
C GLU A 34 31.97 32.01 -43.55
N ALA A 35 31.32 30.86 -43.69
CA ALA A 35 30.26 30.64 -44.67
C ALA A 35 28.99 31.46 -44.39
N SER A 36 28.85 32.03 -43.19
CA SER A 36 27.73 32.87 -42.77
C SER A 36 27.95 34.37 -43.05
N ALA A 37 28.78 34.69 -44.05
CA ALA A 37 29.16 36.06 -44.40
C ALA A 37 27.93 36.97 -44.61
N GLY A 38 27.87 38.08 -43.87
CA GLY A 38 26.73 39.01 -43.87
C GLY A 38 25.61 38.69 -42.86
N ARG A 39 25.63 37.51 -42.21
CA ARG A 39 24.65 37.07 -41.18
C ARG A 39 25.32 36.51 -39.91
N GLN A 40 26.51 37.01 -39.60
CA GLN A 40 27.31 36.56 -38.46
C GLN A 40 26.60 36.79 -37.13
N GLY A 41 25.82 37.87 -37.01
CA GLY A 41 25.04 38.16 -35.80
C GLY A 41 24.01 37.06 -35.50
N GLU A 42 23.22 36.65 -36.49
CA GLU A 42 22.26 35.55 -36.34
C GLU A 42 22.97 34.23 -36.01
N PHE A 43 24.11 33.95 -36.64
CA PHE A 43 24.88 32.74 -36.38
C PHE A 43 25.40 32.68 -34.93
N VAL A 44 25.93 33.79 -34.40
CA VAL A 44 26.39 33.88 -33.00
C VAL A 44 25.23 33.69 -32.04
N VAL A 45 24.09 34.35 -32.26
CA VAL A 45 22.88 34.16 -31.43
C VAL A 45 22.44 32.71 -31.45
N SER A 46 22.48 32.06 -32.62
CA SER A 46 22.16 30.64 -32.77
C SER A 46 23.08 29.75 -31.93
N MET A 47 24.39 29.94 -32.02
CA MET A 47 25.37 29.17 -31.23
C MET A 47 25.20 29.37 -29.73
N LEU A 48 24.96 30.60 -29.27
CA LEU A 48 24.76 30.91 -27.86
C LEU A 48 23.47 30.28 -27.32
N ALA A 49 22.36 30.42 -28.05
CA ALA A 49 21.08 29.83 -27.66
C ALA A 49 21.13 28.29 -27.66
N TYR A 50 21.83 27.70 -28.63
CA TYR A 50 22.07 26.26 -28.69
C TYR A 50 22.88 25.75 -27.49
N ALA A 51 24.01 26.40 -27.19
CA ALA A 51 24.87 26.04 -26.07
C ALA A 51 24.13 26.16 -24.74
N LEU A 52 23.38 27.25 -24.53
CA LEU A 52 22.61 27.46 -23.32
C LEU A 52 21.49 26.42 -23.17
N SER A 53 20.78 26.08 -24.25
CA SER A 53 19.77 25.01 -24.25
C SER A 53 20.39 23.65 -23.85
N GLY A 54 21.53 23.30 -24.46
CA GLY A 54 22.27 22.08 -24.16
C GLY A 54 22.74 22.00 -22.70
N LEU A 55 23.33 23.08 -22.17
CA LEU A 55 23.77 23.15 -20.78
C LEU A 55 22.60 23.05 -19.80
N LEU A 56 21.50 23.77 -20.06
CA LEU A 56 20.32 23.75 -19.21
C LEU A 56 19.64 22.38 -19.15
N VAL A 57 19.65 21.61 -20.25
CA VAL A 57 19.08 20.26 -20.25
C VAL A 57 20.05 19.19 -19.75
N ALA A 58 21.36 19.35 -19.95
CA ALA A 58 22.36 18.35 -19.61
C ALA A 58 22.83 18.43 -18.14
N LEU A 59 23.10 19.63 -17.63
CA LEU A 59 23.78 19.85 -16.34
C LEU A 59 22.96 19.45 -15.10
N PRO A 60 21.65 19.75 -15.01
CA PRO A 60 20.86 19.39 -13.83
C PRO A 60 20.89 17.88 -13.58
N PRO A 61 20.83 17.44 -12.31
CA PRO A 61 20.95 16.02 -11.98
C PRO A 61 19.87 15.19 -12.68
N TRP A 62 20.29 14.04 -13.19
CA TRP A 62 19.43 13.01 -13.79
C TRP A 62 19.04 12.03 -12.70
N ASN A 63 18.15 12.47 -11.83
CA ASN A 63 17.71 11.75 -10.63
C ASN A 63 16.39 10.99 -10.81
N GLY A 64 15.86 10.97 -12.04
CA GLY A 64 14.60 10.29 -12.36
C GLY A 64 13.34 11.07 -11.99
N TYR A 65 13.46 12.30 -11.47
CA TYR A 65 12.31 13.18 -11.28
C TYR A 65 11.93 13.90 -12.57
N ARG A 66 10.65 14.24 -12.68
CA ARG A 66 10.13 15.05 -13.78
C ARG A 66 10.81 16.41 -13.79
N PHE A 67 11.41 16.77 -14.92
CA PHE A 67 12.16 18.01 -15.03
C PHE A 67 11.25 19.24 -14.80
N PRO A 68 11.72 20.31 -14.12
CA PRO A 68 10.86 21.45 -13.78
C PRO A 68 10.37 22.22 -15.02
N LEU A 69 9.20 22.86 -14.92
CA LEU A 69 8.52 23.47 -16.06
C LEU A 69 9.29 24.66 -16.64
N VAL A 70 9.80 25.54 -15.79
CA VAL A 70 10.52 26.76 -16.20
C VAL A 70 11.79 26.42 -17.00
N PRO A 71 12.72 25.57 -16.51
CA PRO A 71 13.85 25.10 -17.31
C PRO A 71 13.44 24.38 -18.60
N THR A 72 12.36 23.60 -18.58
CA THR A 72 11.84 22.92 -19.78
C THR A 72 11.44 23.93 -20.86
N ALA A 73 10.69 24.97 -20.46
CA ALA A 73 10.24 26.03 -21.36
C ALA A 73 11.44 26.84 -21.88
N LEU A 74 12.41 27.17 -21.03
CA LEU A 74 13.65 27.85 -21.42
C LEU A 74 14.47 27.02 -22.42
N VAL A 75 14.72 25.74 -22.13
CA VAL A 75 15.44 24.82 -23.05
C VAL A 75 14.75 24.78 -24.41
N SER A 76 13.42 24.62 -24.42
CA SER A 76 12.62 24.52 -25.65
C SER A 76 12.64 25.83 -26.44
N GLY A 77 12.43 26.97 -25.77
CA GLY A 77 12.45 28.28 -26.40
C GLY A 77 13.83 28.66 -26.94
N LEU A 78 14.89 28.41 -26.16
CA LEU A 78 16.27 28.63 -26.60
C LEU A 78 16.65 27.73 -27.77
N PHE A 79 16.20 26.47 -27.79
CA PHE A 79 16.47 25.60 -28.93
C PHE A 79 15.73 26.06 -30.20
N LEU A 80 14.47 26.48 -30.08
CA LEU A 80 13.72 27.02 -31.21
C LEU A 80 14.33 28.33 -31.73
N LEU A 81 14.80 29.20 -30.84
CA LEU A 81 15.56 30.40 -31.20
C LEU A 81 16.85 30.01 -31.93
N ALA A 82 17.60 29.03 -31.41
CA ALA A 82 18.80 28.53 -32.04
C ALA A 82 18.51 28.01 -33.46
N ALA A 83 17.49 27.17 -33.62
CA ALA A 83 17.09 26.64 -34.91
C ALA A 83 16.67 27.76 -35.88
N GLN A 84 15.86 28.72 -35.44
CA GLN A 84 15.41 29.84 -36.28
C GLN A 84 16.59 30.68 -36.80
N GLN A 85 17.50 31.06 -35.91
CA GLN A 85 18.67 31.88 -36.26
C GLN A 85 19.71 31.09 -37.06
N GLY A 86 19.92 29.82 -36.71
CA GLY A 86 20.85 28.93 -37.41
C GLY A 86 20.38 28.66 -38.83
N TYR A 87 19.08 28.46 -39.01
CA TYR A 87 18.49 28.44 -40.33
C TYR A 87 18.65 29.78 -41.04
N ALA A 88 18.34 30.93 -40.42
CA ALA A 88 18.51 32.25 -41.06
C ALA A 88 19.93 32.49 -41.60
N ALA A 89 20.95 32.02 -40.90
CA ALA A 89 22.36 32.12 -41.30
C ALA A 89 22.82 31.04 -42.31
N THR A 90 22.06 29.96 -42.51
CA THR A 90 22.43 28.87 -43.42
C THR A 90 21.79 29.09 -44.81
N PRO A 91 22.59 29.13 -45.90
CA PRO A 91 22.09 29.17 -47.27
C PRO A 91 21.29 27.91 -47.60
N VAL A 92 20.22 28.04 -48.37
CA VAL A 92 19.44 26.90 -48.87
C VAL A 92 19.99 26.51 -50.23
N THR A 93 20.46 25.27 -50.39
CA THR A 93 20.74 24.71 -51.73
C THR A 93 19.56 23.83 -52.18
N PRO A 94 19.40 23.52 -53.48
CA PRO A 94 18.37 22.59 -53.95
C PRO A 94 18.75 21.11 -53.76
N ASP A 95 19.94 20.82 -53.23
CA ASP A 95 20.45 19.45 -53.09
C ASP A 95 19.70 18.69 -51.99
N ALA A 96 19.33 17.44 -52.29
CA ALA A 96 18.72 16.57 -51.30
C ALA A 96 19.74 16.11 -50.26
N GLY A 97 19.29 15.92 -49.01
CA GLY A 97 20.12 15.40 -47.93
C GLY A 97 20.89 16.47 -47.15
N GLN A 98 20.46 17.74 -47.23
CA GLN A 98 21.01 18.78 -46.37
C GLN A 98 20.72 18.48 -44.91
N THR A 99 21.68 18.86 -44.07
CA THR A 99 21.59 18.74 -42.62
C THR A 99 22.04 20.04 -42.02
N PRO A 100 21.21 20.72 -41.20
CA PRO A 100 21.65 21.91 -40.50
C PRO A 100 22.75 21.53 -39.51
N TRP A 101 23.64 22.47 -39.24
CA TRP A 101 24.77 22.25 -38.34
C TRP A 101 24.33 21.77 -36.95
N PHE A 102 23.13 22.16 -36.49
CA PHE A 102 22.58 21.80 -35.18
C PHE A 102 21.81 20.45 -35.14
N HIS A 103 21.73 19.68 -36.23
CA HIS A 103 20.84 18.50 -36.35
C HIS A 103 21.03 17.46 -35.23
N LEU A 104 22.27 17.15 -34.83
CA LEU A 104 22.52 16.17 -33.78
C LEU A 104 22.10 16.70 -32.40
N GLY A 105 22.27 18.00 -32.15
CA GLY A 105 21.76 18.64 -30.94
C GLY A 105 20.24 18.73 -30.92
N PHE A 106 19.59 18.81 -32.08
CA PHE A 106 18.14 18.64 -32.19
C PHE A 106 17.72 17.23 -31.76
N ILE A 107 18.37 16.19 -32.26
CA ILE A 107 18.09 14.82 -31.82
C ILE A 107 18.35 14.67 -30.31
N ALA A 108 19.43 15.26 -29.81
CA ALA A 108 19.80 15.23 -28.39
C ALA A 108 18.79 15.96 -27.50
N VAL A 109 18.24 17.10 -27.91
CA VAL A 109 17.24 17.83 -27.12
C VAL A 109 15.93 17.06 -27.03
N LEU A 110 15.50 16.42 -28.13
CA LEU A 110 14.30 15.57 -28.14
C LEU A 110 14.46 14.38 -27.22
N PHE A 111 15.58 13.67 -27.35
CA PHE A 111 15.92 12.54 -26.48
C PHE A 111 15.96 12.98 -25.02
N ALA A 112 16.65 14.09 -24.72
CA ALA A 112 16.82 14.57 -23.36
C ALA A 112 15.49 15.00 -22.73
N LEU A 113 14.62 15.70 -23.46
CA LEU A 113 13.29 16.09 -22.98
C LEU A 113 12.37 14.87 -22.79
N GLY A 114 12.42 13.89 -23.69
CA GLY A 114 11.69 12.62 -23.56
C GLY A 114 12.11 11.87 -22.29
N MET A 115 13.41 11.65 -22.11
CA MET A 115 13.98 10.99 -20.92
C MET A 115 13.78 11.79 -19.63
N ARG A 116 13.57 13.11 -19.72
CA ARG A 116 13.24 13.99 -18.60
C ARG A 116 11.74 14.08 -18.30
N LEU A 117 10.94 13.15 -18.84
CA LEU A 117 9.49 13.00 -18.61
C LEU A 117 8.69 14.22 -19.10
N ARG A 118 9.12 14.78 -20.23
CA ARG A 118 8.50 15.91 -20.93
C ARG A 118 8.25 15.61 -22.42
N PRO A 119 7.62 14.47 -22.78
CA PRO A 119 7.42 14.10 -24.19
C PRO A 119 6.60 15.15 -24.96
N GLY A 120 5.59 15.79 -24.35
CA GLY A 120 4.82 16.86 -25.00
C GLY A 120 5.66 18.08 -25.39
N TRP A 121 6.67 18.44 -24.59
CA TRP A 121 7.60 19.53 -24.93
C TRP A 121 8.60 19.10 -26.00
N ALA A 122 9.07 17.85 -25.96
CA ALA A 122 9.87 17.28 -27.03
C ALA A 122 9.11 17.31 -28.36
N CYS A 123 7.84 16.89 -28.38
CA CYS A 123 6.97 16.99 -29.56
C CYS A 123 6.80 18.43 -30.03
N ALA A 124 6.64 19.40 -29.12
CA ALA A 124 6.53 20.81 -29.48
C ALA A 124 7.81 21.37 -30.14
N VAL A 125 8.99 21.01 -29.62
CA VAL A 125 10.28 21.38 -30.23
C VAL A 125 10.44 20.71 -31.60
N TRP A 126 10.11 19.42 -31.72
CA TRP A 126 10.13 18.69 -33.00
C TRP A 126 9.22 19.36 -34.03
N LEU A 127 7.99 19.69 -33.64
CA LEU A 127 7.03 20.35 -34.53
C LEU A 127 7.53 21.73 -34.95
N GLY A 128 8.04 22.52 -34.01
CA GLY A 128 8.57 23.86 -34.28
C GLY A 128 9.74 23.85 -35.26
N VAL A 129 10.72 22.96 -35.04
CA VAL A 129 11.87 22.81 -35.96
C VAL A 129 11.43 22.28 -37.32
N THR A 130 10.50 21.31 -37.37
CA THR A 130 9.95 20.78 -38.63
C THR A 130 9.25 21.86 -39.44
N VAL A 131 8.42 22.70 -38.79
CA VAL A 131 7.77 23.84 -39.47
C VAL A 131 8.80 24.85 -39.99
N LEU A 132 9.85 25.13 -39.22
CA LEU A 132 10.94 26.01 -39.67
C LEU A 132 11.68 25.43 -40.88
N SER A 133 11.94 24.13 -40.91
CA SER A 133 12.57 23.43 -42.03
C SER A 133 11.71 23.47 -43.29
N VAL A 134 10.45 23.02 -43.19
CA VAL A 134 9.53 22.88 -44.33
C VAL A 134 9.29 24.22 -45.03
N ARG A 135 9.30 25.34 -44.29
CA ARG A 135 9.20 26.69 -44.87
C ARG A 135 10.36 27.08 -45.79
N ARG A 136 11.50 26.39 -45.69
CA ARG A 136 12.69 26.66 -46.51
C ARG A 136 12.80 25.75 -47.71
N TRP A 137 11.98 24.71 -47.80
CA TRP A 137 12.04 23.75 -48.89
C TRP A 137 11.66 24.43 -50.21
N PRO A 138 12.46 24.24 -51.28
CA PRO A 138 12.19 24.85 -52.57
C PRO A 138 10.94 24.23 -53.20
N VAL A 139 10.15 25.07 -53.86
CA VAL A 139 9.03 24.65 -54.69
C VAL A 139 9.52 24.64 -56.14
N THR A 140 9.54 23.47 -56.75
CA THR A 140 9.89 23.28 -58.16
C THR A 140 8.69 22.66 -58.88
N ASP A 141 8.26 23.25 -59.99
CA ASP A 141 7.12 22.75 -60.77
C ASP A 141 5.82 22.61 -59.93
N GLY A 142 5.61 23.51 -58.97
CA GLY A 142 4.46 23.48 -58.07
C GLY A 142 4.52 22.41 -56.97
N VAL A 143 5.60 21.62 -56.90
CA VAL A 143 5.80 20.56 -55.90
C VAL A 143 6.88 20.98 -54.89
N LEU A 144 6.58 20.84 -53.61
CA LEU A 144 7.53 21.07 -52.52
C LEU A 144 8.55 19.93 -52.48
N ARG A 145 9.85 20.23 -52.65
CA ARG A 145 10.91 19.22 -52.62
C ARG A 145 11.53 19.09 -51.23
N PRO A 146 11.51 17.90 -50.60
CA PRO A 146 12.16 17.69 -49.32
C PRO A 146 13.68 17.76 -49.48
N VAL A 147 14.28 18.74 -48.82
CA VAL A 147 15.73 18.95 -48.83
C VAL A 147 16.41 18.31 -47.61
N GLU A 148 15.67 18.11 -46.51
CA GLU A 148 16.20 17.63 -45.22
C GLU A 148 15.38 16.44 -44.69
N ALA A 149 16.05 15.35 -44.26
CA ALA A 149 15.38 14.13 -43.78
C ALA A 149 15.47 13.89 -42.26
N TYR A 150 16.26 14.69 -41.52
CA TYR A 150 16.57 14.43 -40.11
C TYR A 150 15.35 14.50 -39.17
N HIS A 151 14.26 15.16 -39.59
CA HIS A 151 12.98 15.20 -38.87
C HIS A 151 12.37 13.80 -38.66
N VAL A 152 12.60 12.89 -39.60
CA VAL A 152 12.14 11.48 -39.50
C VAL A 152 12.85 10.78 -38.35
N VAL A 153 14.17 11.00 -38.21
CA VAL A 153 14.96 10.49 -37.08
C VAL A 153 14.45 11.09 -35.77
N GLY A 154 14.15 12.40 -35.76
CA GLY A 154 13.52 13.06 -34.61
C GLY A 154 12.19 12.42 -34.20
N ALA A 155 11.34 12.07 -35.17
CA ALA A 155 10.06 11.39 -34.90
C ALA A 155 10.27 9.98 -34.33
N ALA A 156 11.26 9.24 -34.84
CA ALA A 156 11.63 7.94 -34.30
C ALA A 156 12.10 8.04 -32.83
N VAL A 157 12.90 9.06 -32.49
CA VAL A 157 13.34 9.30 -31.11
C VAL A 157 12.18 9.64 -30.19
N LEU A 158 11.21 10.45 -30.66
CA LEU A 158 9.99 10.71 -29.90
C LEU A 158 9.20 9.43 -29.64
N LEU A 159 9.02 8.59 -30.67
CA LEU A 159 8.33 7.30 -30.53
C LEU A 159 9.03 6.40 -29.51
N VAL A 160 10.35 6.26 -29.60
CA VAL A 160 11.14 5.43 -28.67
C VAL A 160 11.03 5.94 -27.24
N THR A 161 11.24 7.25 -27.01
CA THR A 161 11.14 7.82 -25.66
C THR A 161 9.73 7.71 -25.08
N TRP A 162 8.69 7.85 -25.91
CA TRP A 162 7.30 7.64 -25.51
C TRP A 162 6.99 6.18 -25.17
N LEU A 163 7.48 5.23 -25.98
CA LEU A 163 7.32 3.79 -25.72
C LEU A 163 7.99 3.37 -24.41
N VAL A 164 9.20 3.86 -24.14
CA VAL A 164 9.92 3.60 -22.88
C VAL A 164 9.13 4.11 -21.69
N GLU A 165 8.58 5.33 -21.76
CA GLU A 165 7.72 5.86 -20.69
C GLU A 165 6.46 5.01 -20.49
N ARG A 166 5.80 4.62 -21.57
CA ARG A 166 4.58 3.81 -21.53
C ARG A 166 4.85 2.43 -20.92
N GLN A 167 5.87 1.72 -21.40
CA GLN A 167 6.24 0.40 -20.89
C GLN A 167 6.60 0.44 -19.41
N TYR A 168 7.30 1.49 -18.97
CA TYR A 168 7.61 1.67 -17.55
C TYR A 168 6.34 1.84 -16.71
N ASN A 169 5.40 2.70 -17.15
CA ASN A 169 4.14 2.89 -16.42
C ASN A 169 3.31 1.60 -16.36
N ASP A 170 3.22 0.88 -17.48
CA ASP A 170 2.49 -0.40 -17.54
C ASP A 170 3.14 -1.45 -16.61
N PHE A 171 4.47 -1.51 -16.55
CA PHE A 171 5.20 -2.39 -15.64
C PHE A 171 4.91 -2.06 -14.17
N MET A 172 4.97 -0.78 -13.79
CA MET A 172 4.69 -0.35 -12.42
C MET A 172 3.26 -0.66 -11.99
N LEU A 173 2.28 -0.42 -12.86
CA LEU A 173 0.87 -0.74 -12.59
C LEU A 173 0.68 -2.25 -12.35
N ARG A 174 1.27 -3.10 -13.19
CA ARG A 174 1.21 -4.56 -13.00
C ARG A 174 1.87 -5.01 -11.71
N GLN A 175 2.95 -4.36 -11.30
CA GLN A 175 3.63 -4.66 -10.04
C GLN A 175 2.75 -4.30 -8.83
N GLU A 176 2.08 -3.15 -8.86
CA GLU A 176 1.12 -2.74 -7.82
C GLU A 176 -0.08 -3.70 -7.74
N ASP A 177 -0.65 -4.09 -8.88
CA ASP A 177 -1.76 -5.05 -8.91
C ASP A 177 -1.36 -6.43 -8.39
N THR A 178 -0.19 -6.92 -8.79
CA THR A 178 0.36 -8.20 -8.29
C THR A 178 0.53 -8.16 -6.78
N ARG A 179 1.04 -7.04 -6.24
CA ARG A 179 1.20 -6.86 -4.80
C ARG A 179 -0.15 -6.87 -4.06
N ARG A 180 -1.17 -6.18 -4.59
CA ARG A 180 -2.52 -6.17 -4.01
C ARG A 180 -3.15 -7.55 -3.98
N ILE A 181 -2.99 -8.33 -5.05
CA ILE A 181 -3.48 -9.71 -5.13
C ILE A 181 -2.80 -10.58 -4.06
N LEU A 182 -1.47 -10.48 -3.91
CA LEU A 182 -0.72 -11.22 -2.89
C LEU A 182 -1.12 -10.83 -1.46
N GLU A 183 -1.34 -9.55 -1.19
CA GLU A 183 -1.79 -9.06 0.13
C GLU A 183 -3.19 -9.59 0.47
N THR A 184 -4.10 -9.63 -0.52
CA THR A 184 -5.46 -10.18 -0.33
C THR A 184 -5.45 -11.70 -0.16
N ALA A 185 -4.56 -12.41 -0.87
CA ALA A 185 -4.41 -13.86 -0.69
C ALA A 185 -3.91 -14.20 0.73
N ARG A 186 -2.92 -13.45 1.23
CA ARG A 186 -2.38 -13.65 2.59
C ARG A 186 -3.41 -13.41 3.68
N SER A 187 -4.21 -12.34 3.58
CA SER A 187 -5.24 -12.08 4.60
C SER A 187 -6.31 -13.17 4.64
N HIS A 188 -6.65 -13.75 3.49
CA HIS A 188 -7.62 -14.85 3.41
C HIS A 188 -7.05 -16.14 4.02
N ASP A 189 -5.79 -16.48 3.72
CA ASP A 189 -5.10 -17.65 4.27
C ASP A 189 -4.93 -17.55 5.80
N GLU A 190 -4.58 -16.36 6.31
CA GLU A 190 -4.44 -16.11 7.75
C GLU A 190 -5.77 -16.26 8.49
N ALA A 191 -6.86 -15.71 7.92
CA ALA A 191 -8.20 -15.86 8.48
C ALA A 191 -8.66 -17.33 8.50
N GLU A 192 -8.46 -18.06 7.40
CA GLU A 192 -8.83 -19.48 7.32
C GLU A 192 -8.01 -20.34 8.30
N THR A 193 -6.72 -20.07 8.41
CA THR A 193 -5.83 -20.76 9.35
C THR A 193 -6.24 -20.50 10.79
N GLY A 194 -6.58 -19.25 11.13
CA GLY A 194 -7.08 -18.87 12.45
C GLY A 194 -8.39 -19.59 12.82
N MET A 195 -9.33 -19.66 11.88
CA MET A 195 -10.60 -20.39 12.06
C MET A 195 -10.37 -21.89 12.30
N ARG A 196 -9.50 -22.53 11.51
CA ARG A 196 -9.16 -23.96 11.66
C ARG A 196 -8.50 -24.23 13.02
N GLN A 197 -7.58 -23.38 13.46
CA GLN A 197 -6.94 -23.51 14.77
C GLN A 197 -7.94 -23.35 15.93
N ALA A 198 -8.84 -22.36 15.85
CA ALA A 198 -9.89 -22.17 16.84
C ALA A 198 -10.83 -23.38 16.91
N SER A 199 -11.24 -23.92 15.76
CA SER A 199 -12.06 -25.12 15.68
C SER A 199 -11.37 -26.35 16.30
N SER A 200 -10.10 -26.59 15.97
CA SER A 200 -9.32 -27.71 16.54
C SER A 200 -9.21 -27.61 18.05
N ARG A 201 -8.85 -26.42 18.57
CA ARG A 201 -8.77 -26.19 20.03
C ARG A 201 -10.09 -26.48 20.73
N ARG A 202 -11.21 -26.11 20.11
CA ARG A 202 -12.54 -26.38 20.66
C ARG A 202 -12.87 -27.87 20.70
N VAL A 203 -12.52 -28.61 19.64
CA VAL A 203 -12.70 -30.08 19.61
C VAL A 203 -11.88 -30.75 20.72
N ASP A 204 -10.62 -30.34 20.89
CA ASP A 204 -9.74 -30.89 21.92
C ASP A 204 -10.27 -30.59 23.34
N GLU A 205 -10.78 -29.38 23.56
CA GLU A 205 -11.40 -29.00 24.83
C GLU A 205 -12.64 -29.85 25.17
N VAL A 206 -13.55 -30.03 24.20
CA VAL A 206 -14.74 -30.87 24.37
C VAL A 206 -14.35 -32.32 24.60
N ARG A 207 -13.38 -32.85 23.84
CA ARG A 207 -12.87 -34.21 24.04
C ARG A 207 -12.28 -34.40 25.44
N ARG A 208 -11.53 -33.42 25.95
CA ARG A 208 -10.97 -33.48 27.31
C ARG A 208 -12.06 -33.51 28.38
N LEU A 209 -13.14 -32.76 28.20
CA LEU A 209 -14.21 -32.66 29.19
C LEU A 209 -15.18 -33.85 29.17
N ALA A 210 -15.60 -34.29 27.97
CA ALA A 210 -16.67 -35.28 27.82
C ALA A 210 -16.20 -36.64 27.32
N GLY A 211 -14.95 -36.77 26.86
CA GLY A 211 -14.45 -37.97 26.17
C GLY A 211 -14.65 -39.25 26.96
N GLY A 212 -14.19 -39.30 28.21
CA GLY A 212 -14.32 -40.50 29.05
C GLY A 212 -15.78 -40.87 29.37
N LEU A 213 -16.66 -39.87 29.51
CA LEU A 213 -18.08 -40.09 29.78
C LEU A 213 -18.81 -40.62 28.53
N LEU A 214 -18.49 -40.09 27.35
CA LEU A 214 -19.01 -40.59 26.08
C LEU A 214 -18.49 -41.99 25.76
N GLU A 215 -17.23 -42.27 26.07
CA GLU A 215 -16.63 -43.60 25.92
C GLU A 215 -17.32 -44.62 26.83
N ARG A 216 -17.60 -44.25 28.09
CA ARG A 216 -18.40 -45.06 28.99
C ARG A 216 -19.78 -45.36 28.40
N ILE A 217 -20.50 -44.35 27.91
CA ILE A 217 -21.83 -44.57 27.27
C ILE A 217 -21.74 -45.49 26.05
N ALA A 218 -20.65 -45.40 25.28
CA ALA A 218 -20.49 -46.16 24.05
C ALA A 218 -20.06 -47.62 24.27
N GLN A 219 -19.24 -47.89 25.28
CA GLN A 219 -18.58 -49.19 25.49
C GLN A 219 -19.13 -49.99 26.67
N ASP A 220 -19.63 -49.32 27.72
CA ASP A 220 -20.14 -49.97 28.92
C ASP A 220 -21.65 -50.25 28.77
N THR A 221 -22.03 -51.53 28.86
CA THR A 221 -23.43 -51.99 28.75
C THR A 221 -24.14 -52.05 30.09
N SER A 222 -23.45 -51.73 31.19
CA SER A 222 -24.06 -51.70 32.52
C SER A 222 -25.12 -50.59 32.64
N PRO A 223 -26.13 -50.76 33.51
CA PRO A 223 -27.12 -49.72 33.75
C PRO A 223 -26.48 -48.42 34.24
N VAL A 224 -26.95 -47.29 33.74
CA VAL A 224 -26.52 -45.96 34.21
C VAL A 224 -26.91 -45.80 35.69
N THR A 225 -25.92 -45.58 36.55
CA THR A 225 -26.15 -45.35 37.98
C THR A 225 -26.52 -43.87 38.24
N ASP A 226 -27.05 -43.59 39.42
CA ASP A 226 -27.35 -42.20 39.82
C ASP A 226 -26.09 -41.32 39.87
N TYR A 227 -24.95 -41.91 40.26
CA TYR A 227 -23.64 -41.24 40.24
C TYR A 227 -23.26 -40.83 38.82
N ASP A 228 -23.46 -41.71 37.85
CA ASP A 228 -23.17 -41.42 36.45
C ASP A 228 -24.05 -40.33 35.89
N ALA A 229 -25.36 -40.42 36.18
CA ALA A 229 -26.31 -39.40 35.76
C ALA A 229 -25.93 -38.02 36.33
N GLN A 230 -25.41 -37.97 37.56
CA GLN A 230 -24.87 -36.75 38.14
C GLN A 230 -23.62 -36.25 37.41
N GLN A 231 -22.66 -37.12 37.09
CA GLN A 231 -21.45 -36.73 36.34
C GLN A 231 -21.78 -36.23 34.93
N PHE A 232 -22.77 -36.83 34.25
CA PHE A 232 -23.25 -36.37 32.95
C PHE A 232 -23.86 -34.97 33.05
N ARG A 233 -24.75 -34.73 34.02
CA ARG A 233 -25.37 -33.40 34.23
C ARG A 233 -24.32 -32.33 34.56
N LEU A 234 -23.35 -32.63 35.42
CA LEU A 234 -22.29 -31.68 35.76
C LEU A 234 -21.42 -31.33 34.54
N THR A 235 -21.14 -32.31 33.67
CA THR A 235 -20.32 -32.10 32.48
C THR A 235 -21.08 -31.36 31.37
N GLU A 236 -22.37 -31.64 31.20
CA GLU A 236 -23.25 -30.86 30.32
C GLU A 236 -23.32 -29.40 30.77
N ALA A 237 -23.54 -29.15 32.07
CA ALA A 237 -23.58 -27.79 32.61
C ALA A 237 -22.25 -27.07 32.40
N GLN A 238 -21.12 -27.73 32.64
CA GLN A 238 -19.79 -27.17 32.40
C GLN A 238 -19.53 -26.86 30.92
N LEU A 239 -19.99 -27.72 30.00
CA LEU A 239 -19.92 -27.45 28.56
C LEU A 239 -20.78 -26.24 28.19
N ARG A 240 -22.00 -26.16 28.71
CA ARG A 240 -22.92 -25.03 28.48
C ARG A 240 -22.33 -23.72 28.97
N ASP A 241 -21.72 -23.72 30.16
CA ASP A 241 -21.03 -22.57 30.73
C ASP A 241 -19.83 -22.15 29.89
N SER A 242 -19.05 -23.09 29.36
CA SER A 242 -17.94 -22.75 28.46
C SER A 242 -18.41 -22.04 27.18
N ILE A 243 -19.65 -22.32 26.74
CA ILE A 243 -20.26 -21.70 25.55
C ILE A 243 -20.87 -20.34 25.92
N ARG A 244 -21.60 -20.25 27.03
CA ARG A 244 -22.31 -19.03 27.44
C ARG A 244 -21.41 -17.98 28.07
N GLY A 245 -20.45 -18.42 28.88
CA GLY A 245 -19.51 -17.57 29.62
C GLY A 245 -18.23 -17.23 28.86
N ARG A 246 -17.98 -17.85 27.68
CA ARG A 246 -16.86 -17.60 26.74
C ARG A 246 -15.60 -17.02 27.40
N SER A 247 -15.50 -15.69 27.49
CA SER A 247 -14.31 -14.97 27.93
C SER A 247 -14.03 -15.04 29.44
N ILE A 248 -15.06 -15.22 30.27
CA ILE A 248 -14.95 -15.37 31.74
C ILE A 248 -14.94 -16.83 32.20
N ALA A 249 -15.24 -17.77 31.30
CA ALA A 249 -15.27 -19.22 31.57
C ALA A 249 -13.87 -19.85 31.59
N SER A 250 -12.97 -19.32 32.42
CA SER A 250 -11.64 -19.92 32.62
C SER A 250 -11.74 -21.33 33.23
N PRO A 251 -10.74 -22.22 33.02
CA PRO A 251 -10.75 -23.55 33.61
C PRO A 251 -10.99 -23.56 35.13
N HIS A 252 -10.44 -22.56 35.82
CA HIS A 252 -10.61 -22.41 37.27
C HIS A 252 -12.05 -22.02 37.64
N VAL A 253 -12.67 -21.08 36.92
CA VAL A 253 -14.08 -20.70 37.12
C VAL A 253 -15.00 -21.88 36.85
N LEU A 254 -14.76 -22.62 35.77
CA LEU A 254 -15.55 -23.81 35.43
C LEU A 254 -15.43 -24.92 36.50
N GLU A 255 -14.26 -25.08 37.11
CA GLU A 255 -14.06 -26.04 38.20
C GLU A 255 -14.80 -25.62 39.48
N MET A 256 -14.71 -24.34 39.88
CA MET A 256 -15.42 -23.81 41.03
C MET A 256 -16.94 -23.95 40.89
N THR A 257 -17.47 -23.61 39.72
CA THR A 257 -18.91 -23.72 39.43
C THR A 257 -19.37 -25.17 39.34
N ARG A 258 -18.54 -26.09 38.83
CA ARG A 258 -18.81 -27.53 38.92
C ARG A 258 -18.89 -28.00 40.37
N ALA A 259 -17.96 -27.58 41.23
CA ALA A 259 -17.94 -27.93 42.65
C ALA A 259 -19.13 -27.34 43.42
N ALA A 260 -19.56 -26.12 43.06
CA ALA A 260 -20.78 -25.52 43.59
C ALA A 260 -22.02 -26.36 43.23
N ARG A 261 -22.18 -26.74 41.96
CA ARG A 261 -23.30 -27.59 41.52
C ARG A 261 -23.30 -28.97 42.15
N ALA A 262 -22.12 -29.56 42.37
CA ALA A 262 -22.01 -30.84 43.07
C ALA A 262 -22.53 -30.78 44.52
N ARG A 263 -22.52 -29.59 45.15
CA ARG A 263 -23.11 -29.33 46.48
C ARG A 263 -24.60 -28.96 46.44
N GLY A 264 -25.20 -28.80 45.26
CA GLY A 264 -26.63 -28.48 45.10
C GLY A 264 -26.94 -27.02 44.76
N LEU A 265 -25.93 -26.16 44.58
CA LEU A 265 -26.13 -24.78 44.12
C LEU A 265 -26.47 -24.73 42.62
N THR A 266 -27.27 -23.76 42.21
CA THR A 266 -27.45 -23.43 40.79
C THR A 266 -26.47 -22.34 40.41
N VAL A 267 -25.82 -22.48 39.25
CA VAL A 267 -24.92 -21.44 38.73
C VAL A 267 -25.28 -21.14 37.28
N ASP A 268 -25.34 -19.86 36.91
CA ASP A 268 -25.44 -19.40 35.52
C ASP A 268 -24.29 -18.46 35.20
N ILE A 269 -23.67 -18.66 34.02
CA ILE A 269 -22.55 -17.85 33.55
C ILE A 269 -22.92 -17.30 32.18
N LEU A 270 -22.85 -15.97 32.05
CA LEU A 270 -23.20 -15.28 30.81
C LEU A 270 -22.12 -14.26 30.45
N ASP A 271 -21.73 -14.26 29.17
CA ASP A 271 -20.81 -13.29 28.62
C ASP A 271 -21.49 -12.46 27.52
N GLU A 272 -21.73 -11.19 27.83
CA GLU A 272 -22.25 -10.18 26.91
C GLU A 272 -21.13 -9.26 26.36
N ARG A 273 -19.89 -9.43 26.84
CA ARG A 273 -18.71 -8.63 26.49
C ARG A 273 -18.11 -9.04 25.15
N GLY A 274 -18.02 -10.34 24.91
CA GLY A 274 -17.46 -10.92 23.68
C GLY A 274 -15.93 -10.82 23.56
N SER A 275 -15.26 -10.16 24.50
CA SER A 275 -13.80 -10.04 24.64
C SER A 275 -13.37 -10.36 26.09
N ALA A 276 -12.12 -10.80 26.26
CA ALA A 276 -11.58 -11.09 27.59
C ALA A 276 -11.41 -9.81 28.42
N PRO A 277 -11.95 -9.77 29.66
CA PRO A 277 -11.62 -8.72 30.62
C PRO A 277 -10.12 -8.71 30.96
N SER A 278 -9.67 -7.64 31.61
CA SER A 278 -8.27 -7.55 32.04
C SER A 278 -7.89 -8.69 33.00
N PRO A 279 -6.59 -9.08 33.09
CA PRO A 279 -6.15 -10.09 34.04
C PRO A 279 -6.51 -9.77 35.50
N GLU A 280 -6.53 -8.48 35.85
CA GLU A 280 -6.90 -7.99 37.19
C GLU A 280 -8.38 -8.23 37.48
N VAL A 281 -9.27 -7.90 36.53
CA VAL A 281 -10.71 -8.20 36.62
C VAL A 281 -10.95 -9.71 36.69
N MET A 282 -10.24 -10.51 35.90
CA MET A 282 -10.37 -11.97 35.93
C MET A 282 -9.92 -12.56 37.27
N ALA A 283 -8.85 -12.04 37.86
CA ALA A 283 -8.37 -12.46 39.17
C ALA A 283 -9.36 -12.08 40.28
N ALA A 284 -9.86 -10.84 40.26
CA ALA A 284 -10.90 -10.37 41.19
C ALA A 284 -12.18 -11.22 41.06
N THR A 285 -12.60 -11.53 39.84
CA THR A 285 -13.77 -12.36 39.55
C THR A 285 -13.61 -13.75 40.16
N ALA A 286 -12.47 -14.39 39.92
CA ALA A 286 -12.19 -15.71 40.49
C ALA A 286 -12.18 -15.68 42.03
N GLN A 287 -11.57 -14.65 42.62
CA GLN A 287 -11.50 -14.50 44.07
C GLN A 287 -12.89 -14.28 44.71
N GLN A 288 -13.69 -13.39 44.15
CA GLN A 288 -15.03 -13.08 44.67
C GLN A 288 -15.98 -14.26 44.48
N LEU A 289 -15.95 -14.89 43.31
CA LEU A 289 -16.74 -16.09 43.06
C LEU A 289 -16.37 -17.21 44.04
N ALA A 290 -15.09 -17.42 44.32
CA ALA A 290 -14.65 -18.41 45.32
C ALA A 290 -15.19 -18.12 46.72
N GLN A 291 -15.19 -16.84 47.14
CA GLN A 291 -15.71 -16.42 48.44
C GLN A 291 -17.22 -16.66 48.56
N ILE A 292 -17.98 -16.24 47.55
CA ILE A 292 -19.43 -16.46 47.49
C ILE A 292 -19.75 -17.96 47.54
N ILE A 293 -19.08 -18.76 46.70
CA ILE A 293 -19.25 -20.21 46.65
C ILE A 293 -18.90 -20.87 48.00
N ALA A 294 -17.91 -20.37 48.73
CA ALA A 294 -17.52 -20.91 50.03
C ALA A 294 -18.58 -20.65 51.13
N GLN A 295 -19.29 -19.53 51.05
CA GLN A 295 -20.30 -19.14 52.03
C GLN A 295 -21.71 -19.66 51.68
N ALA A 296 -22.01 -19.79 50.39
CA ALA A 296 -23.31 -20.24 49.90
C ALA A 296 -23.58 -21.72 50.24
N GLN A 297 -24.74 -21.97 50.87
CA GLN A 297 -25.25 -23.32 51.15
C GLN A 297 -26.35 -23.75 50.16
N THR A 298 -27.19 -22.82 49.73
CA THR A 298 -28.30 -23.00 48.78
C THR A 298 -28.45 -21.79 47.86
N GLY A 299 -29.28 -21.93 46.82
CA GLY A 299 -29.67 -20.83 45.94
C GLY A 299 -28.96 -20.79 44.58
N ILE A 300 -29.03 -19.61 43.95
CA ILE A 300 -28.58 -19.35 42.57
C ILE A 300 -27.45 -18.33 42.56
N ILE A 301 -26.35 -18.66 41.89
CA ILE A 301 -25.23 -17.76 41.62
C ILE A 301 -25.23 -17.39 40.14
N THR A 302 -25.31 -16.11 39.81
CA THR A 302 -25.25 -15.61 38.44
C THR A 302 -23.97 -14.80 38.25
N VAL A 303 -23.15 -15.15 37.25
CA VAL A 303 -21.93 -14.41 36.87
C VAL A 303 -22.12 -13.85 35.47
N ARG A 304 -22.11 -12.53 35.33
CA ARG A 304 -22.31 -11.84 34.04
C ARG A 304 -21.11 -10.97 33.71
N ALA A 305 -20.51 -11.18 32.54
CA ALA A 305 -19.61 -10.19 31.96
C ALA A 305 -20.43 -9.20 31.14
N LEU A 306 -20.30 -7.91 31.45
CA LEU A 306 -21.07 -6.85 30.79
C LEU A 306 -20.36 -6.35 29.52
N PRO A 307 -21.10 -5.70 28.59
CA PRO A 307 -20.56 -5.17 27.34
C PRO A 307 -19.35 -4.23 27.56
N GLU A 308 -18.44 -4.18 26.58
CA GLU A 308 -17.34 -3.20 26.62
C GLU A 308 -17.87 -1.76 26.71
N GLY A 309 -17.30 -0.98 27.63
CA GLY A 309 -17.70 0.41 27.90
C GLY A 309 -18.62 0.59 29.09
N ASP A 310 -19.10 -0.50 29.71
CA ASP A 310 -19.75 -0.47 31.02
C ASP A 310 -18.69 -0.21 32.12
N PRO A 311 -18.97 0.63 33.13
CA PRO A 311 -18.05 0.82 34.27
C PRO A 311 -17.81 -0.48 35.04
N THR A 312 -18.74 -1.43 35.01
CA THR A 312 -18.61 -2.74 35.65
C THR A 312 -18.28 -3.77 34.58
N ALA A 313 -17.13 -4.43 34.71
CA ALA A 313 -16.74 -5.49 33.78
C ALA A 313 -17.43 -6.83 34.09
N VAL A 314 -17.56 -7.17 35.37
CA VAL A 314 -18.20 -8.42 35.82
C VAL A 314 -19.13 -8.15 36.99
N PHE A 315 -20.34 -8.70 36.89
CA PHE A 315 -21.37 -8.64 37.92
C PHE A 315 -21.67 -10.05 38.43
N ILE A 316 -21.54 -10.26 39.74
CA ILE A 316 -21.83 -11.53 40.40
C ILE A 316 -22.99 -11.32 41.36
N VAL A 317 -24.02 -12.16 41.28
CA VAL A 317 -25.15 -12.14 42.21
C VAL A 317 -25.32 -13.51 42.82
N HIS A 318 -25.49 -13.57 44.13
CA HIS A 318 -25.96 -14.76 44.84
C HIS A 318 -27.30 -14.47 45.50
N ASP A 319 -28.31 -15.23 45.11
CA ASP A 319 -29.63 -15.24 45.72
C ASP A 319 -29.79 -16.57 46.45
N SER A 320 -29.97 -16.54 47.79
CA SER A 320 -30.14 -17.75 48.60
C SER A 320 -31.52 -18.42 48.42
N GLU A 321 -32.44 -17.74 47.71
CA GLU A 321 -33.86 -18.05 47.56
C GLU A 321 -34.64 -18.06 48.89
N ASN A 322 -34.04 -17.54 49.96
CA ASN A 322 -34.68 -17.37 51.26
C ASN A 322 -35.31 -15.97 51.36
N PRO A 323 -36.63 -15.83 51.60
CA PRO A 323 -37.31 -14.53 51.64
C PRO A 323 -36.79 -13.55 52.70
N ASP A 324 -36.11 -14.06 53.73
CA ASP A 324 -35.60 -13.28 54.85
C ASP A 324 -34.14 -12.84 54.66
N ASP A 325 -33.45 -13.31 53.62
CA ASP A 325 -32.07 -12.93 53.30
C ASP A 325 -32.02 -12.00 52.09
N ASP A 326 -31.27 -10.91 52.18
CA ASP A 326 -31.00 -10.04 51.04
C ASP A 326 -30.00 -10.70 50.08
N PRO A 327 -30.19 -10.60 48.75
CA PRO A 327 -29.24 -11.13 47.78
C PRO A 327 -27.91 -10.36 47.84
N VAL A 328 -26.80 -11.08 47.72
CA VAL A 328 -25.47 -10.47 47.70
C VAL A 328 -25.08 -10.17 46.26
N ALA A 329 -24.80 -8.90 45.96
CA ALA A 329 -24.31 -8.47 44.65
C ALA A 329 -22.86 -7.98 44.72
N VAL A 330 -22.06 -8.31 43.71
CA VAL A 330 -20.67 -7.90 43.59
C VAL A 330 -20.43 -7.33 42.21
N GLU A 331 -19.98 -6.08 42.18
CA GLU A 331 -19.54 -5.39 40.98
C GLU A 331 -18.01 -5.34 40.93
N ILE A 332 -17.44 -5.65 39.77
CA ILE A 332 -16.02 -5.57 39.53
C ILE A 332 -15.79 -4.53 38.43
N GLU A 333 -15.16 -3.42 38.80
CA GLU A 333 -14.93 -2.28 37.92
C GLU A 333 -14.00 -2.63 36.75
N ASP A 334 -14.33 -2.14 35.55
CA ASP A 334 -13.50 -2.32 34.37
C ASP A 334 -12.19 -1.54 34.48
N GLY A 335 -11.10 -2.13 33.99
CA GLY A 335 -9.76 -1.54 34.06
C GLY A 335 -9.04 -1.68 35.40
N THR A 336 -9.69 -1.40 36.54
CA THR A 336 -9.05 -1.43 37.89
C THR A 336 -9.22 -2.77 38.62
N GLY A 337 -10.28 -3.52 38.31
CA GLY A 337 -10.66 -4.72 39.07
C GLY A 337 -11.14 -4.41 40.50
N ALA A 338 -11.47 -3.15 40.81
CA ALA A 338 -11.97 -2.77 42.12
C ALA A 338 -13.32 -3.46 42.40
N VAL A 339 -13.47 -3.99 43.60
CA VAL A 339 -14.64 -4.78 44.00
C VAL A 339 -15.54 -3.95 44.88
N SER A 340 -16.82 -3.88 44.52
CA SER A 340 -17.88 -3.30 45.36
C SER A 340 -18.91 -4.37 45.67
N VAL A 341 -19.26 -4.54 46.95
CA VAL A 341 -20.22 -5.55 47.44
C VAL A 341 -21.43 -4.81 48.00
N PHE A 342 -22.64 -5.26 47.62
CA PHE A 342 -23.90 -4.64 47.98
C PHE A 342 -24.95 -5.66 48.40
#